data_AF-A0A1X1YSD1-F1
#
_entry.id   AF-A0A1X1YSD1-F1
#
_cell.length_a   1.000
_cell.length_b   1.000
_cell.length_c   1.000
_cell.angle_alpha   90.00
_cell.angle_beta   90.00
_cell.angle_gamma   90.00
#
_symmetry.space_group_name_H-M   'P 1'
#
loop_
_entity.id
_entity.type
_entity.pdbx_description
1 polymer ?
#
loop_
_entity_poly.entity_id
_entity_poly.type
_entity_poly.pdbx_seq_one_letter_code
_entity_poly.pdbx_strand_id
1 'polypeptide(L)'
;MSSPGRPLPAITAENEFFWTAGADGVLRLQECRDCAALIHPPQPVCRYCRGQNMGVRDVSGRATLAGFTVNHRFSLPGMPAPYVVAQAAINEDPRIRLTTNIIDCDPDQLELGRQLEVVFEQHEDVWLPLFRPAGDVTDVAPLPDDEIAPQDFSSHVRPMVTARKFEDEVAITGIGMSDLGRRLMRPPLALTVQACQQAIDDAGLSLDEIDGLSTYPGPGMLGPFTEGGVTALESALGIRPTWHNGGMETFGPGGSVIAAMLAVAGGLARHVLCFRTLWEATHNELMKQGKIRPQGGRTASWQMPFGATSAAHTLAQNAQRHFHRYGTTRETLGWIALNQRANAQVNPTAIYRDPMSMDDYLSARPITTPFGLYDCDVPCDGAVAVIVSAVDAARDLAKPPIRVEAVGTQIIERIDWDQSTLTHEPQVLGQSAHLWSRTPLRPADVDVAELYDGFTFNCLSWIEALGFCGIGEAKSFLDGGTNIARDGVLPLNTHGGQLSHGRTHGMGLIHEAVTQLRGEAGERQVAGARVAVASSGGLTPSGVMLLRTDS
;
A
#
# COMPACT_ATOMS: atom_id res chain seq x y z
N MET A 1 -9.34 -32.76 -13.41
CA MET A 1 -7.90 -33.02 -13.63
C MET A 1 -7.19 -31.71 -13.38
N SER A 2 -6.28 -31.65 -12.40
CA SER A 2 -5.58 -30.43 -11.98
C SER A 2 -4.82 -29.81 -13.15
N SER A 3 -4.96 -28.50 -13.35
CA SER A 3 -4.17 -27.79 -14.35
C SER A 3 -2.72 -27.67 -13.88
N PRO A 4 -1.74 -28.23 -14.61
CA PRO A 4 -0.34 -28.22 -14.17
C PRO A 4 0.20 -26.80 -14.03
N GLY A 5 1.01 -26.56 -12.98
CA GLY A 5 1.77 -25.33 -12.78
C GLY A 5 1.20 -24.31 -11.78
N ARG A 6 0.06 -24.60 -11.15
CA ARG A 6 -0.50 -23.75 -10.08
C ARG A 6 0.55 -23.55 -8.96
N PRO A 7 0.78 -22.31 -8.47
CA PRO A 7 1.69 -22.10 -7.34
C PRO A 7 1.22 -22.89 -6.12
N LEU A 8 2.12 -23.68 -5.54
CA LEU A 8 1.80 -24.50 -4.38
C LEU A 8 2.40 -23.91 -3.10
N PRO A 9 1.71 -24.03 -1.95
CA PRO A 9 2.25 -23.60 -0.68
C PRO A 9 3.44 -24.47 -0.27
N ALA A 10 4.39 -23.86 0.44
CA ALA A 10 5.43 -24.58 1.15
C ALA A 10 4.80 -25.27 2.39
N ILE A 11 4.91 -26.59 2.44
CA ILE A 11 4.49 -27.38 3.60
C ILE A 11 5.60 -27.31 4.65
N THR A 12 5.22 -26.92 5.85
CA THR A 12 6.05 -26.89 7.05
C THR A 12 5.35 -27.67 8.16
N ALA A 13 6.08 -28.04 9.21
CA ALA A 13 5.50 -28.71 10.37
C ALA A 13 4.36 -27.90 11.03
N GLU A 14 4.37 -26.58 10.87
CA GLU A 14 3.38 -25.67 11.46
C GLU A 14 2.08 -25.58 10.65
N ASN A 15 2.11 -25.91 9.36
CA ASN A 15 0.96 -25.72 8.45
C ASN A 15 0.53 -26.99 7.71
N GLU A 16 1.25 -28.11 7.87
CA GLU A 16 0.94 -29.39 7.23
C GLU A 16 -0.51 -29.80 7.49
N PHE A 17 -0.98 -29.67 8.74
CA PHE A 17 -2.35 -30.03 9.13
C PHE A 17 -3.42 -29.29 8.31
N PHE A 18 -3.12 -28.10 7.78
CA PHE A 18 -4.03 -27.30 6.97
C PHE A 18 -3.95 -27.72 5.51
N TRP A 19 -2.74 -27.80 4.96
CA TRP A 19 -2.53 -28.07 3.53
C TRP A 19 -2.75 -29.53 3.13
N THR A 20 -2.72 -30.48 4.07
CA THR A 20 -3.03 -31.90 3.80
C THR A 20 -4.43 -32.32 4.27
N ALA A 21 -5.15 -31.44 4.96
CA ALA A 21 -6.44 -31.74 5.59
C ALA A 21 -7.48 -32.27 4.60
N GLY A 22 -7.47 -31.78 3.36
CA GLY A 22 -8.45 -32.18 2.34
C GLY A 22 -8.37 -33.65 1.91
N ALA A 23 -7.33 -34.40 2.32
CA ALA A 23 -7.20 -35.82 2.03
C ALA A 23 -8.35 -36.68 2.61
N ASP A 24 -8.92 -36.27 3.74
CA ASP A 24 -10.12 -36.89 4.35
C ASP A 24 -11.37 -36.02 4.23
N GLY A 25 -11.31 -34.93 3.45
CA GLY A 25 -12.42 -34.03 3.18
C GLY A 25 -12.79 -33.09 4.33
N VAL A 26 -11.94 -32.94 5.35
CA VAL A 26 -12.22 -32.10 6.53
C VAL A 26 -11.32 -30.86 6.53
N LEU A 27 -11.92 -29.67 6.66
CA LEU A 27 -11.15 -28.43 6.85
C LEU A 27 -10.68 -28.34 8.30
N ARG A 28 -9.40 -28.02 8.49
CA ARG A 28 -8.77 -27.92 9.80
C ARG A 28 -8.12 -26.58 10.00
N LEU A 29 -8.31 -25.99 11.18
CA LEU A 29 -7.72 -24.72 11.58
C LEU A 29 -6.99 -24.85 12.91
N GLN A 30 -6.00 -23.99 13.13
CA GLN A 30 -5.37 -23.92 14.44
C GLN A 30 -6.35 -23.32 15.45
N GLU A 31 -6.37 -23.86 16.66
CA GLU A 31 -7.13 -23.34 17.79
C GLU A 31 -6.22 -23.01 18.97
N CYS A 32 -6.64 -22.05 19.78
CA CYS A 32 -6.17 -21.94 21.15
C CYS A 32 -7.06 -22.80 22.05
N ARG A 33 -6.49 -23.80 22.73
CA ARG A 33 -7.23 -24.68 23.64
C ARG A 33 -7.62 -24.01 24.95
N ASP A 34 -7.02 -22.87 25.28
CA ASP A 34 -7.31 -22.14 26.51
C ASP A 34 -8.54 -21.22 26.36
N CYS A 35 -8.70 -20.54 25.20
CA CYS A 35 -9.81 -19.61 24.97
C CYS A 35 -10.72 -20.00 23.79
N ALA A 36 -10.48 -21.17 23.19
CA ALA A 36 -11.22 -21.73 22.04
C ALA A 36 -11.18 -20.90 20.74
N ALA A 37 -10.45 -19.77 20.68
CA ALA A 37 -10.34 -18.94 19.49
C ALA A 37 -9.63 -19.68 18.35
N LEU A 38 -10.10 -19.50 17.12
CA LEU A 38 -9.40 -19.98 15.93
C LEU A 38 -8.28 -19.01 15.55
N ILE A 39 -7.23 -19.53 14.91
CA ILE A 39 -6.05 -18.77 14.50
C ILE A 39 -5.69 -19.11 13.05
N HIS A 40 -5.59 -18.06 12.23
CA HIS A 40 -5.14 -18.13 10.85
C HIS A 40 -4.34 -16.87 10.46
N PRO A 41 -3.25 -17.02 9.68
CA PRO A 41 -2.45 -18.25 9.54
C PRO A 41 -1.99 -18.81 10.91
N PRO A 42 -1.53 -20.07 10.99
CA PRO A 42 -1.06 -20.66 12.26
C PRO A 42 0.02 -19.80 12.94
N GLN A 43 -0.05 -19.70 14.27
CA GLN A 43 0.88 -18.94 15.11
C GLN A 43 1.34 -19.79 16.31
N PRO A 44 2.52 -19.53 16.88
CA PRO A 44 2.99 -20.25 18.07
C PRO A 44 2.25 -19.85 19.36
N VAL A 45 1.49 -18.75 19.35
CA VAL A 45 0.78 -18.19 20.51
C VAL A 45 -0.58 -17.64 20.08
N CYS A 46 -1.58 -17.78 20.94
CA CYS A 46 -2.87 -17.14 20.73
C CYS A 46 -2.78 -15.63 20.94
N ARG A 47 -3.08 -14.83 19.92
CA ARG A 47 -3.12 -13.37 20.01
C ARG A 47 -4.13 -12.83 21.04
N TYR A 48 -5.21 -13.57 21.30
CA TYR A 48 -6.33 -13.11 22.12
C TYR A 48 -6.08 -13.28 23.62
N CYS A 49 -5.64 -14.47 24.06
CA CYS A 49 -5.38 -14.76 25.47
C CYS A 49 -3.89 -14.86 25.82
N ARG A 50 -2.99 -14.81 24.82
CA ARG A 50 -1.53 -15.02 24.94
C ARG A 50 -1.12 -16.42 25.42
N GLY A 51 -2.06 -17.36 25.42
CA GLY A 51 -1.81 -18.78 25.71
C GLY A 51 -1.01 -19.47 24.62
N GLN A 52 -0.20 -20.45 25.02
CA GLN A 52 0.66 -21.26 24.14
C GLN A 52 0.10 -22.66 23.89
N ASN A 53 -1.04 -23.00 24.52
CA ASN A 53 -1.70 -24.28 24.35
C ASN A 53 -2.45 -24.33 23.00
N MET A 54 -1.68 -24.53 21.94
CA MET A 54 -2.18 -24.55 20.56
C MET A 54 -2.60 -25.97 20.17
N GLY A 55 -3.70 -26.07 19.45
CA GLY A 55 -4.24 -27.32 18.92
C GLY A 55 -4.69 -27.16 17.47
N VAL A 56 -5.24 -28.25 16.92
CA VAL A 56 -5.91 -28.27 15.62
C VAL A 56 -7.35 -28.66 15.86
N ARG A 57 -8.29 -27.93 15.25
CA ARG A 57 -9.73 -28.18 15.30
C ARG A 57 -10.27 -28.45 13.91
N ASP A 58 -11.07 -29.51 13.81
CA ASP A 58 -11.92 -29.75 12.64
C ASP A 58 -13.07 -28.73 12.62
N VAL A 59 -13.26 -28.05 11.49
CA VAL A 59 -14.37 -27.12 11.29
C VAL A 59 -15.35 -27.67 10.26
N SER A 60 -16.59 -27.18 10.28
CA SER A 60 -17.70 -27.62 9.41
C SER A 60 -17.43 -27.43 7.92
N GLY A 61 -16.48 -26.57 7.57
CA GLY A 61 -16.24 -26.16 6.19
C GLY A 61 -17.31 -25.19 5.65
N ARG A 62 -18.19 -24.66 6.51
CA ARG A 62 -19.15 -23.61 6.16
C ARG A 62 -18.54 -22.23 6.37
N ALA A 63 -18.78 -21.33 5.42
CA ALA A 63 -18.26 -19.97 5.48
C ALA A 63 -19.24 -18.96 4.88
N THR A 64 -19.02 -17.70 5.20
CA THR A 64 -19.73 -16.55 4.63
C THR A 64 -18.81 -15.81 3.66
N LEU A 65 -19.29 -15.47 2.46
CA LEU A 65 -18.52 -14.69 1.49
C LEU A 65 -18.28 -13.27 2.00
N ALA A 66 -17.07 -13.02 2.50
CA ALA A 66 -16.68 -11.77 3.15
C ALA A 66 -16.00 -10.77 2.21
N GLY A 67 -15.69 -11.16 0.99
CA GLY A 67 -15.07 -10.30 0.01
C GLY A 67 -14.77 -11.12 -1.21
N PHE A 68 -14.88 -10.52 -2.39
CA PHE A 68 -14.41 -11.17 -3.60
C PHE A 68 -13.99 -10.15 -4.65
N THR A 69 -13.32 -10.63 -5.66
CA THR A 69 -12.97 -9.90 -6.88
C THR A 69 -12.86 -10.91 -8.01
N VAL A 70 -13.28 -10.52 -9.20
CA VAL A 70 -13.08 -11.31 -10.42
C VAL A 70 -11.83 -10.79 -11.08
N ASN A 71 -10.75 -11.58 -11.03
CA ASN A 71 -9.51 -11.24 -11.71
C ASN A 71 -9.67 -11.49 -13.22
N HIS A 72 -9.40 -10.48 -14.03
CA HIS A 72 -9.45 -10.57 -15.49
C HIS A 72 -8.06 -10.48 -16.14
N ARG A 73 -7.03 -10.12 -15.36
CA ARG A 73 -5.73 -9.72 -15.92
C ARG A 73 -4.59 -10.65 -15.58
N PHE A 74 -4.49 -11.08 -14.33
CA PHE A 74 -3.32 -11.79 -13.82
C PHE A 74 -3.52 -13.29 -14.04
N SER A 75 -2.94 -13.85 -15.09
CA SER A 75 -2.94 -15.30 -15.29
C SER A 75 -1.71 -15.92 -14.65
N LEU A 76 -1.89 -17.05 -13.97
CA LEU A 76 -0.80 -17.89 -13.48
C LEU A 76 -0.84 -19.23 -14.20
N PRO A 77 0.28 -19.98 -14.27
CA PRO A 77 0.21 -21.35 -14.75
C PRO A 77 -0.81 -22.13 -13.90
N GLY A 78 -1.68 -22.89 -14.55
CA GLY A 78 -2.79 -23.59 -13.89
C GLY A 78 -4.01 -22.73 -13.53
N MET A 79 -3.95 -21.40 -13.64
CA MET A 79 -5.04 -20.47 -13.31
C MET A 79 -5.20 -19.38 -14.38
N PRO A 80 -5.80 -19.70 -15.55
CA PRO A 80 -6.08 -18.71 -16.57
C PRO A 80 -7.20 -17.76 -16.10
N ALA A 81 -7.02 -16.44 -16.28
CA ALA A 81 -8.10 -15.50 -16.06
C ALA A 81 -9.24 -15.70 -17.09
N PRO A 82 -10.52 -15.50 -16.72
CA PRO A 82 -10.97 -14.98 -15.43
C PRO A 82 -11.13 -16.04 -14.33
N TYR A 83 -10.87 -15.65 -13.08
CA TYR A 83 -11.16 -16.45 -11.88
C TYR A 83 -11.49 -15.57 -10.67
N VAL A 84 -12.24 -16.11 -9.71
CA VAL A 84 -12.63 -15.40 -8.48
C VAL A 84 -11.54 -15.56 -7.42
N VAL A 85 -11.10 -14.46 -6.83
CA VAL A 85 -10.35 -14.45 -5.56
C VAL A 85 -11.30 -13.94 -4.49
N ALA A 86 -11.37 -14.62 -3.35
CA ALA A 86 -12.31 -14.30 -2.28
C ALA A 86 -11.72 -14.45 -0.89
N GLN A 87 -12.36 -13.81 0.08
CA GLN A 87 -12.23 -14.03 1.50
C GLN A 87 -13.46 -14.77 2.01
N ALA A 88 -13.28 -16.01 2.49
CA ALA A 88 -14.32 -16.81 3.12
C ALA A 88 -14.18 -16.71 4.65
N ALA A 89 -15.12 -16.05 5.32
CA ALA A 89 -15.16 -15.96 6.78
C ALA A 89 -15.77 -17.23 7.37
N ILE A 90 -15.03 -17.91 8.24
CA ILE A 90 -15.45 -19.21 8.79
C ILE A 90 -16.60 -19.01 9.78
N ASN A 91 -17.68 -19.79 9.63
CA ASN A 91 -18.90 -19.56 10.40
C ASN A 91 -18.71 -19.77 11.92
N GLU A 92 -17.81 -20.68 12.33
CA GLU A 92 -17.47 -20.92 13.73
C GLU A 92 -16.71 -19.75 14.38
N ASP A 93 -15.97 -18.97 13.59
CA ASP A 93 -15.23 -17.80 14.06
C ASP A 93 -15.06 -16.79 12.90
N PRO A 94 -15.99 -15.84 12.72
CA PRO A 94 -15.99 -14.93 11.56
C PRO A 94 -14.79 -13.96 11.53
N ARG A 95 -13.98 -13.92 12.60
CA ARG A 95 -12.70 -13.21 12.63
C ARG A 95 -11.65 -13.90 11.75
N ILE A 96 -11.81 -15.19 11.50
CA ILE A 96 -10.92 -15.98 10.66
C ILE A 96 -11.44 -16.02 9.24
N ARG A 97 -10.61 -15.52 8.32
CA ARG A 97 -10.92 -15.45 6.89
C ARG A 97 -9.89 -16.22 6.09
N LEU A 98 -10.34 -17.01 5.12
CA LEU A 98 -9.45 -17.70 4.21
C LEU A 98 -9.45 -17.01 2.85
N THR A 99 -8.27 -16.64 2.37
CA THR A 99 -8.10 -16.32 0.95
C THR A 99 -8.32 -17.60 0.15
N THR A 100 -9.21 -17.57 -0.84
CA THR A 100 -9.66 -18.75 -1.59
C THR A 100 -10.11 -18.38 -3.01
N ASN A 101 -10.47 -19.38 -3.81
CA ASN A 101 -11.31 -19.19 -4.99
C ASN A 101 -12.75 -19.63 -4.72
N ILE A 102 -13.70 -18.95 -5.37
CA ILE A 102 -15.08 -19.42 -5.47
C ILE A 102 -15.24 -20.13 -6.80
N ILE A 103 -15.74 -21.37 -6.77
CA ILE A 103 -15.95 -22.23 -7.93
C ILE A 103 -17.41 -22.69 -8.02
N ASP A 104 -17.75 -23.39 -9.10
CA ASP A 104 -19.08 -23.95 -9.38
C ASP A 104 -20.21 -22.90 -9.35
N CYS A 105 -19.91 -21.65 -9.71
CA CYS A 105 -20.89 -20.58 -9.83
C CYS A 105 -20.53 -19.59 -10.95
N ASP A 106 -21.55 -18.88 -11.43
CA ASP A 106 -21.34 -17.68 -12.24
C ASP A 106 -20.84 -16.53 -11.34
N PRO A 107 -19.65 -15.95 -11.59
CA PRO A 107 -19.13 -14.83 -10.80
C PRO A 107 -20.07 -13.62 -10.75
N ASP A 108 -20.89 -13.41 -11.79
CA ASP A 108 -21.83 -12.29 -11.86
C ASP A 108 -23.04 -12.47 -10.91
N GLN A 109 -23.22 -13.68 -10.36
CA GLN A 109 -24.24 -14.01 -9.36
C GLN A 109 -23.69 -14.05 -7.93
N LEU A 110 -22.43 -13.65 -7.72
CA LEU A 110 -21.84 -13.59 -6.38
C LEU A 110 -22.26 -12.31 -5.66
N GLU A 111 -22.70 -12.49 -4.42
CA GLU A 111 -23.09 -11.41 -3.53
C GLU A 111 -22.43 -11.62 -2.15
N LEU A 112 -22.02 -10.52 -1.53
CA LEU A 112 -21.47 -10.56 -0.17
C LEU A 112 -22.50 -11.13 0.81
N GLY A 113 -22.05 -11.96 1.74
CA GLY A 113 -22.91 -12.63 2.73
C GLY A 113 -23.46 -13.98 2.29
N ARG A 114 -23.26 -14.34 1.01
CA ARG A 114 -23.61 -15.67 0.49
C ARG A 114 -22.94 -16.77 1.29
N GLN A 115 -23.72 -17.81 1.62
CA GLN A 115 -23.21 -19.00 2.30
C GLN A 115 -22.42 -19.90 1.36
N LEU A 116 -21.32 -20.42 1.87
CA LEU A 116 -20.35 -21.23 1.14
C LEU A 116 -20.11 -22.57 1.84
N GLU A 117 -19.69 -23.55 1.06
CA GLU A 117 -19.16 -24.81 1.54
C GLU A 117 -17.80 -25.12 0.91
N VAL A 118 -16.90 -25.66 1.73
CA VAL A 118 -15.56 -26.03 1.31
C VAL A 118 -15.59 -27.23 0.37
N VAL A 119 -14.71 -27.19 -0.62
CA VAL A 119 -14.36 -28.30 -1.50
C VAL A 119 -12.84 -28.31 -1.64
N PHE A 120 -12.25 -29.48 -1.88
CA PHE A 120 -10.79 -29.60 -1.93
C PHE A 120 -10.31 -29.93 -3.34
N GLU A 121 -9.36 -29.14 -3.84
CA GLU A 121 -8.66 -29.40 -5.09
C GLU A 121 -7.24 -29.91 -4.79
N GLN A 122 -6.96 -31.16 -5.14
CA GLN A 122 -5.67 -31.79 -4.90
C GLN A 122 -4.65 -31.41 -5.99
N HIS A 123 -3.46 -31.00 -5.55
CA HIS A 123 -2.25 -30.82 -6.36
C HIS A 123 -1.07 -31.42 -5.62
N GLU A 124 -0.44 -32.46 -6.18
CA GLU A 124 0.66 -33.18 -5.52
C GLU A 124 0.23 -33.66 -4.11
N ASP A 125 0.94 -33.22 -3.07
CA ASP A 125 0.73 -33.47 -1.65
C ASP A 125 -0.09 -32.38 -0.94
N VAL A 126 -0.65 -31.42 -1.68
CA VAL A 126 -1.47 -30.31 -1.17
C VAL A 126 -2.93 -30.48 -1.60
N TRP A 127 -3.84 -30.19 -0.68
CA TRP A 127 -5.26 -30.02 -0.93
C TRP A 127 -5.63 -28.56 -0.67
N LEU A 128 -5.88 -27.81 -1.75
CA LEU A 128 -6.29 -26.42 -1.63
C LEU A 128 -7.77 -26.36 -1.21
N PRO A 129 -8.11 -25.72 -0.08
CA PRO A 129 -9.51 -25.48 0.29
C PRO A 129 -10.06 -24.39 -0.63
N LEU A 130 -10.92 -24.80 -1.56
CA LEU A 130 -11.73 -23.90 -2.38
C LEU A 130 -13.14 -23.83 -1.78
N PHE A 131 -13.97 -22.91 -2.25
CA PHE A 131 -15.35 -22.80 -1.79
C PHE A 131 -16.31 -22.73 -2.97
N ARG A 132 -17.53 -23.20 -2.77
CA ARG A 132 -18.66 -23.00 -3.70
C ARG A 132 -19.89 -22.54 -2.93
N PRO A 133 -20.88 -21.90 -3.58
CA PRO A 133 -22.15 -21.60 -2.94
C PRO A 133 -22.83 -22.83 -2.34
N ALA A 134 -23.32 -22.71 -1.11
CA ALA A 134 -23.98 -23.78 -0.39
C ALA A 134 -25.47 -23.91 -0.82
N GLY A 135 -25.79 -24.74 -1.81
CA GLY A 135 -27.17 -25.15 -2.18
C GLY A 135 -28.21 -24.01 -2.38
N ASP A 136 -29.51 -24.33 -2.34
CA ASP A 136 -30.65 -23.38 -2.48
C ASP A 136 -30.80 -22.41 -1.29
N VAL A 137 -29.75 -22.19 -0.51
CA VAL A 137 -29.76 -21.24 0.61
C VAL A 137 -29.59 -19.84 0.03
N THR A 138 -30.71 -19.16 -0.19
CA THR A 138 -30.76 -17.72 -0.51
C THR A 138 -30.45 -16.83 0.70
N ASP A 139 -30.13 -17.41 1.86
CA ASP A 139 -29.87 -16.65 3.08
C ASP A 139 -28.53 -15.89 2.97
N VAL A 140 -28.63 -14.57 2.94
CA VAL A 140 -27.52 -13.64 3.12
C VAL A 140 -27.23 -13.57 4.61
N ALA A 141 -26.10 -14.14 5.05
CA ALA A 141 -25.68 -14.04 6.44
C ALA A 141 -25.07 -12.67 6.74
N PRO A 142 -25.10 -12.24 8.01
CA PRO A 142 -24.35 -11.07 8.44
C PRO A 142 -22.88 -11.16 8.06
N LEU A 143 -22.33 -10.04 7.63
CA LEU A 143 -20.92 -9.92 7.29
C LEU A 143 -20.08 -9.84 8.57
N PRO A 144 -18.84 -10.39 8.60
CA PRO A 144 -17.91 -10.15 9.69
C PRO A 144 -17.66 -8.66 9.89
N ASP A 145 -17.66 -8.25 11.16
CA ASP A 145 -17.23 -6.92 11.59
C ASP A 145 -15.69 -6.82 11.64
N ASP A 146 -15.20 -5.58 11.53
CA ASP A 146 -13.81 -5.25 11.82
C ASP A 146 -13.51 -5.44 13.32
N GLU A 147 -12.32 -5.91 13.68
CA GLU A 147 -11.91 -6.09 15.10
C GLU A 147 -11.93 -4.75 15.86
N ILE A 148 -11.65 -3.64 15.15
CA ILE A 148 -11.78 -2.27 15.63
C ILE A 148 -12.59 -1.53 14.56
N ALA A 149 -13.71 -0.90 14.94
CA ALA A 149 -14.49 -0.11 13.99
C ALA A 149 -13.67 1.09 13.49
N PRO A 150 -13.80 1.52 12.22
CA PRO A 150 -12.94 2.56 11.66
C PRO A 150 -12.90 3.87 12.46
N GLN A 151 -14.01 4.27 13.07
CA GLN A 151 -14.10 5.47 13.90
C GLN A 151 -13.37 5.37 15.26
N ASP A 152 -13.06 4.16 15.72
CA ASP A 152 -12.57 3.91 17.09
C ASP A 152 -11.04 3.83 17.20
N PHE A 153 -10.30 3.86 16.07
CA PHE A 153 -8.84 3.71 16.04
C PHE A 153 -8.10 4.74 16.93
N SER A 154 -8.63 5.96 17.04
CA SER A 154 -8.05 7.00 17.90
C SER A 154 -7.95 6.62 19.37
N SER A 155 -8.87 5.78 19.87
CA SER A 155 -8.87 5.31 21.25
C SER A 155 -7.75 4.30 21.56
N HIS A 156 -7.15 3.72 20.51
CA HIS A 156 -6.07 2.74 20.62
C HIS A 156 -4.67 3.35 20.39
N VAL A 157 -4.59 4.64 20.07
CA VAL A 157 -3.32 5.36 19.89
C VAL A 157 -2.60 5.49 21.23
N ARG A 158 -1.30 5.25 21.23
CA ARG A 158 -0.46 5.47 22.41
C ARG A 158 -0.21 6.97 22.57
N PRO A 159 -0.31 7.52 23.80
CA PRO A 159 0.04 8.91 24.03
C PRO A 159 1.54 9.15 23.78
N MET A 160 1.89 10.38 23.42
CA MET A 160 3.29 10.79 23.33
C MET A 160 4.00 10.57 24.68
N VAL A 161 5.19 9.97 24.64
CA VAL A 161 6.01 9.72 25.83
C VAL A 161 6.51 11.04 26.45
N THR A 162 6.86 12.02 25.59
CA THR A 162 7.28 13.36 26.01
C THR A 162 6.74 14.40 25.02
N ALA A 163 6.72 15.68 25.41
CA ALA A 163 6.38 16.77 24.51
C ALA A 163 7.48 17.09 23.47
N ARG A 164 8.72 16.61 23.67
CA ARG A 164 9.80 16.76 22.70
C ARG A 164 9.56 15.82 21.52
N LYS A 165 9.51 16.38 20.32
CA LYS A 165 9.36 15.64 19.06
C LYS A 165 10.72 15.50 18.39
N PHE A 166 11.01 14.33 17.83
CA PHE A 166 12.22 14.15 17.03
C PHE A 166 12.09 14.90 15.70
N GLU A 167 10.84 15.11 15.26
CA GLU A 167 10.49 15.90 14.09
C GLU A 167 11.00 17.35 14.18
N ASP A 168 11.15 17.89 15.40
CA ASP A 168 11.65 19.25 15.61
C ASP A 168 13.17 19.39 15.33
N GLU A 169 13.92 18.30 15.37
CA GLU A 169 15.39 18.29 15.21
C GLU A 169 15.83 18.17 13.74
N VAL A 170 14.88 18.01 12.82
CA VAL A 170 15.15 17.64 11.42
C VAL A 170 14.41 18.53 10.43
N ALA A 171 14.91 18.57 9.20
CA ALA A 171 14.21 19.18 8.08
C ALA A 171 14.49 18.41 6.78
N ILE A 172 13.56 18.47 5.84
CA ILE A 172 13.80 18.07 4.45
C ILE A 172 14.45 19.25 3.74
N THR A 173 15.63 19.01 3.17
CA THR A 173 16.47 20.07 2.61
C THR A 173 16.80 19.89 1.14
N GLY A 174 16.71 18.67 0.62
CA GLY A 174 16.94 18.35 -0.78
C GLY A 174 15.90 17.39 -1.32
N ILE A 175 15.45 17.61 -2.57
CA ILE A 175 14.62 16.68 -3.33
C ILE A 175 15.19 16.49 -4.73
N GLY A 176 15.06 15.29 -5.28
CA GLY A 176 15.53 14.98 -6.64
C GLY A 176 14.74 13.86 -7.28
N MET A 177 14.64 13.87 -8.61
CA MET A 177 13.90 12.86 -9.37
C MET A 177 14.63 12.55 -10.67
N SER A 178 14.82 11.27 -10.96
CA SER A 178 15.40 10.85 -12.23
C SER A 178 14.45 11.16 -13.40
N ASP A 179 14.88 10.83 -14.62
CA ASP A 179 13.91 10.66 -15.70
C ASP A 179 12.84 9.66 -15.26
N LEU A 180 11.57 10.02 -15.44
CA LEU A 180 10.42 9.19 -15.13
C LEU A 180 9.73 8.81 -16.44
N GLY A 181 9.49 7.52 -16.65
CA GLY A 181 8.89 7.07 -17.90
C GLY A 181 8.55 5.60 -17.93
N ARG A 182 8.22 5.07 -19.11
CA ARG A 182 7.90 3.65 -19.30
C ARG A 182 8.88 3.00 -20.24
N ARG A 183 9.42 1.85 -19.84
CA ARG A 183 10.35 1.05 -20.66
C ARG A 183 11.58 1.88 -21.04
N LEU A 184 12.15 2.59 -20.08
CA LEU A 184 13.31 3.46 -20.30
C LEU A 184 14.54 2.65 -20.76
N MET A 185 14.58 1.34 -20.47
CA MET A 185 15.73 0.47 -20.77
C MET A 185 17.06 0.98 -20.16
N ARG A 186 16.97 1.86 -19.16
CA ARG A 186 18.10 2.35 -18.38
C ARG A 186 18.29 1.46 -17.14
N PRO A 187 19.53 1.15 -16.72
CA PRO A 187 19.76 0.40 -15.49
C PRO A 187 19.14 1.11 -14.28
N PRO A 188 18.52 0.38 -13.33
CA PRO A 188 17.87 0.98 -12.17
C PRO A 188 18.82 1.85 -11.34
N LEU A 189 20.04 1.37 -11.08
CA LEU A 189 21.06 2.12 -10.35
C LEU A 189 21.44 3.45 -11.01
N ALA A 190 21.39 3.55 -12.34
CA ALA A 190 21.67 4.81 -13.04
C ALA A 190 20.56 5.85 -12.84
N LEU A 191 19.30 5.41 -12.72
CA LEU A 191 18.18 6.27 -12.34
C LEU A 191 18.32 6.72 -10.88
N THR A 192 18.69 5.79 -9.98
CA THR A 192 18.96 6.10 -8.57
C THR A 192 20.04 7.18 -8.42
N VAL A 193 21.18 7.01 -9.10
CA VAL A 193 22.29 7.98 -9.08
C VAL A 193 21.84 9.35 -9.57
N GLN A 194 21.06 9.42 -10.65
CA GLN A 194 20.52 10.69 -11.17
C GLN A 194 19.64 11.39 -10.13
N ALA A 195 18.69 10.68 -9.52
CA ALA A 195 17.81 11.27 -8.50
C ALA A 195 18.60 11.73 -7.26
N CYS A 196 19.56 10.93 -6.81
CA CYS A 196 20.42 11.24 -5.68
C CYS A 196 21.26 12.49 -5.91
N GLN A 197 21.91 12.59 -7.08
CA GLN A 197 22.72 13.76 -7.41
C GLN A 197 21.87 15.03 -7.47
N GLN A 198 20.67 14.96 -8.06
CA GLN A 198 19.75 16.10 -8.07
C GLN A 198 19.31 16.52 -6.66
N ALA A 199 19.06 15.57 -5.76
CA ALA A 199 18.69 15.91 -4.38
C ALA A 199 19.85 16.57 -3.62
N ILE A 200 21.08 16.11 -3.86
CA ILE A 200 22.31 16.71 -3.30
C ILE A 200 22.50 18.13 -3.82
N ASP A 201 22.37 18.31 -5.14
CA ASP A 201 22.48 19.62 -5.79
C ASP A 201 21.37 20.58 -5.31
N ASP A 202 20.13 20.08 -5.13
CA ASP A 202 18.98 20.83 -4.60
C ASP A 202 19.21 21.33 -3.16
N ALA A 203 19.89 20.52 -2.34
CA ALA A 203 20.31 20.92 -0.99
C ALA A 203 21.54 21.84 -0.99
N GLY A 204 22.29 21.93 -2.09
CA GLY A 204 23.57 22.64 -2.15
C GLY A 204 24.70 21.93 -1.39
N LEU A 205 24.62 20.60 -1.27
CA LEU A 205 25.60 19.77 -0.58
C LEU A 205 26.60 19.16 -1.57
N SER A 206 27.72 18.67 -1.06
CA SER A 206 28.62 17.76 -1.75
C SER A 206 28.41 16.31 -1.33
N LEU A 207 28.91 15.36 -2.13
CA LEU A 207 28.84 13.92 -1.79
C LEU A 207 29.54 13.59 -0.46
N ASP A 208 30.63 14.29 -0.14
CA ASP A 208 31.41 14.08 1.09
C ASP A 208 30.65 14.52 2.35
N GLU A 209 29.61 15.33 2.22
CA GLU A 209 28.76 15.78 3.33
C GLU A 209 27.61 14.82 3.63
N ILE A 210 27.34 13.85 2.76
CA ILE A 210 26.33 12.82 2.99
C ILE A 210 26.91 11.75 3.91
N ASP A 211 26.43 11.73 5.16
CA ASP A 211 26.88 10.81 6.19
C ASP A 211 25.83 9.75 6.55
N GLY A 212 24.69 9.70 5.85
CA GLY A 212 23.76 8.57 5.96
C GLY A 212 23.06 8.20 4.66
N LEU A 213 22.71 6.91 4.53
CA LEU A 213 21.94 6.37 3.40
C LEU A 213 20.70 5.61 3.88
N SER A 214 19.53 5.88 3.30
CA SER A 214 18.29 5.15 3.60
C SER A 214 17.57 4.76 2.32
N THR A 215 17.08 3.54 2.21
CA THR A 215 16.29 3.12 1.04
C THR A 215 15.18 2.16 1.43
N TYR A 216 14.18 2.08 0.56
CA TYR A 216 13.17 1.03 0.57
C TYR A 216 13.17 0.35 -0.80
N PRO A 217 13.09 -0.99 -0.90
CA PRO A 217 13.02 -1.98 0.18
C PRO A 217 14.38 -2.55 0.63
N GLY A 218 15.50 -1.94 0.23
CA GLY A 218 16.84 -2.48 0.52
C GLY A 218 17.33 -3.52 -0.51
N PRO A 219 18.42 -4.24 -0.17
CA PRO A 219 18.97 -5.29 -1.02
C PRO A 219 18.07 -6.54 -1.00
N GLY A 220 17.80 -7.15 -2.16
CA GLY A 220 17.04 -8.39 -2.23
C GLY A 220 16.66 -8.80 -3.65
N MET A 221 16.12 -10.02 -3.81
CA MET A 221 15.57 -10.50 -5.09
C MET A 221 14.12 -10.02 -5.30
N LEU A 222 13.91 -8.70 -5.17
CA LEU A 222 12.57 -8.07 -5.20
C LEU A 222 12.16 -7.64 -6.62
N GLY A 223 12.74 -8.30 -7.64
CA GLY A 223 12.44 -8.09 -9.05
C GLY A 223 12.52 -6.61 -9.47
N PRO A 224 11.43 -6.01 -9.98
CA PRO A 224 11.44 -4.64 -10.50
C PRO A 224 11.56 -3.54 -9.44
N PHE A 225 11.59 -3.90 -8.15
CA PHE A 225 11.40 -2.94 -7.07
C PHE A 225 12.69 -2.60 -6.31
N THR A 226 13.87 -2.98 -6.80
CA THR A 226 15.16 -2.68 -6.15
C THR A 226 16.27 -2.40 -7.15
N GLU A 227 17.12 -1.44 -6.80
CA GLU A 227 18.37 -1.08 -7.48
C GLU A 227 19.61 -1.79 -6.91
N GLY A 228 19.44 -2.60 -5.86
CA GLY A 228 20.54 -3.22 -5.11
C GLY A 228 20.76 -2.63 -3.71
N GLY A 229 19.96 -1.64 -3.29
CA GLY A 229 19.99 -1.07 -1.95
C GLY A 229 21.17 -0.13 -1.69
N VAL A 230 21.40 0.18 -0.40
CA VAL A 230 22.43 1.15 0.03
C VAL A 230 23.84 0.78 -0.42
N THR A 231 24.16 -0.52 -0.48
CA THR A 231 25.49 -1.00 -0.91
C THR A 231 25.74 -0.72 -2.39
N ALA A 232 24.72 -0.81 -3.24
CA ALA A 232 24.87 -0.51 -4.66
C ALA A 232 25.11 0.98 -4.91
N LEU A 233 24.41 1.86 -4.19
CA LEU A 233 24.60 3.30 -4.29
C LEU A 233 25.96 3.74 -3.70
N GLU A 234 26.32 3.21 -2.53
CA GLU A 234 27.62 3.43 -1.90
C GLU A 234 28.75 3.09 -2.88
N SER A 235 28.72 1.90 -3.47
CA SER A 235 29.78 1.47 -4.39
C SER A 235 29.82 2.28 -5.69
N ALA A 236 28.69 2.87 -6.10
CA ALA A 236 28.62 3.72 -7.29
C ALA A 236 29.14 5.15 -7.05
N LEU A 237 28.90 5.72 -5.86
CA LEU A 237 29.20 7.12 -5.55
C LEU A 237 30.37 7.33 -4.59
N GLY A 238 30.86 6.27 -3.93
CA GLY A 238 31.95 6.34 -2.95
C GLY A 238 31.61 7.08 -1.65
N ILE A 239 30.31 7.22 -1.34
CA ILE A 239 29.81 7.87 -0.11
C ILE A 239 30.23 7.04 1.11
N ARG A 240 30.57 7.68 2.22
CA ARG A 240 31.06 7.00 3.44
C ARG A 240 30.11 7.23 4.62
N PRO A 241 28.92 6.59 4.61
CA PRO A 241 27.90 6.86 5.62
C PRO A 241 28.32 6.35 7.01
N THR A 242 28.08 7.13 8.05
CA THR A 242 28.15 6.72 9.46
C THR A 242 26.92 5.89 9.84
N TRP A 243 25.81 6.02 9.12
CA TRP A 243 24.57 5.28 9.33
C TRP A 243 23.92 4.83 8.01
N HIS A 244 23.37 3.62 7.97
CA HIS A 244 22.63 3.15 6.80
C HIS A 244 21.40 2.32 7.17
N ASN A 245 20.37 2.36 6.33
CA ASN A 245 19.12 1.62 6.49
C ASN A 245 18.55 1.14 5.15
N GLY A 246 18.06 -0.10 5.12
CA GLY A 246 17.36 -0.65 3.96
C GLY A 246 16.59 -1.91 4.32
N GLY A 247 15.28 -1.91 4.12
CA GLY A 247 14.44 -3.07 4.43
C GLY A 247 12.97 -2.91 3.99
N MET A 248 12.25 -4.03 3.95
CA MET A 248 10.82 -4.10 3.62
C MET A 248 9.93 -3.70 4.80
N GLU A 249 10.34 -4.00 6.03
CA GLU A 249 9.55 -3.74 7.24
C GLU A 249 9.79 -2.31 7.75
N THR A 250 9.30 -1.33 6.99
CA THR A 250 9.31 0.10 7.34
C THR A 250 7.91 0.70 7.21
N PHE A 251 7.71 1.95 7.64
CA PHE A 251 6.44 2.70 7.59
C PHE A 251 6.01 3.05 6.15
N GLY A 252 5.79 2.04 5.32
CA GLY A 252 5.73 2.16 3.88
C GLY A 252 7.08 2.58 3.27
N PRO A 253 7.10 2.90 1.97
CA PRO A 253 8.30 3.38 1.29
C PRO A 253 8.84 4.71 1.87
N GLY A 254 7.94 5.59 2.33
CA GLY A 254 8.28 6.81 3.07
C GLY A 254 8.92 6.53 4.44
N GLY A 255 8.87 5.29 4.92
CA GLY A 255 9.55 4.85 6.13
C GLY A 255 11.07 5.00 6.07
N SER A 256 11.67 5.00 4.88
CA SER A 256 13.09 5.34 4.69
C SER A 256 13.43 6.76 5.15
N VAL A 257 12.54 7.72 4.89
CA VAL A 257 12.64 9.13 5.33
C VAL A 257 12.42 9.22 6.84
N ILE A 258 11.42 8.52 7.39
CA ILE A 258 11.16 8.53 8.84
C ILE A 258 12.33 7.91 9.63
N ALA A 259 12.92 6.83 9.14
CA ALA A 259 14.11 6.23 9.75
C ALA A 259 15.31 7.21 9.73
N ALA A 260 15.50 7.93 8.62
CA ALA A 260 16.52 8.96 8.51
C ALA A 260 16.30 10.10 9.52
N MET A 261 15.05 10.54 9.73
CA MET A 261 14.73 11.54 10.75
C MET A 261 15.15 11.10 12.15
N LEU A 262 14.92 9.83 12.51
CA LEU A 262 15.33 9.29 13.80
C LEU A 262 16.86 9.22 13.94
N ALA A 263 17.58 8.84 12.88
CA ALA A 263 19.04 8.82 12.88
C ALA A 263 19.64 10.23 13.06
N VAL A 264 19.07 11.23 12.38
CA VAL A 264 19.49 12.63 12.50
C VAL A 264 19.15 13.20 13.87
N ALA A 265 17.92 13.03 14.34
CA ALA A 265 17.50 13.50 15.67
C ALA A 265 18.28 12.81 16.82
N GLY A 266 18.74 11.57 16.59
CA GLY A 266 19.62 10.84 17.50
C GLY A 266 21.10 11.27 17.44
N GLY A 267 21.48 12.14 16.50
CA GLY A 267 22.84 12.63 16.31
C GLY A 267 23.81 11.63 15.67
N LEU A 268 23.30 10.57 15.02
CA LEU A 268 24.14 9.57 14.34
C LEU A 268 24.60 10.03 12.95
N ALA A 269 23.81 10.88 12.30
CA ALA A 269 24.06 11.45 10.98
C ALA A 269 23.58 12.90 10.93
N ARG A 270 24.19 13.72 10.08
CA ARG A 270 23.82 15.12 9.85
C ARG A 270 23.00 15.29 8.58
N HIS A 271 23.31 14.55 7.53
CA HIS A 271 22.65 14.60 6.21
C HIS A 271 22.44 13.18 5.68
N VAL A 272 21.18 12.72 5.70
CA VAL A 272 20.81 11.39 5.26
C VAL A 272 20.10 11.47 3.91
N LEU A 273 20.70 10.80 2.92
CA LEU A 273 20.14 10.65 1.58
C LEU A 273 19.20 9.43 1.53
N CYS A 274 17.91 9.71 1.35
CA CYS A 274 16.85 8.72 1.25
C CYS A 274 16.46 8.53 -0.22
N PHE A 275 16.25 7.29 -0.69
CA PHE A 275 15.89 7.05 -2.09
C PHE A 275 14.98 5.85 -2.31
N ARG A 276 14.29 5.86 -3.46
CA ARG A 276 13.39 4.79 -3.90
C ARG A 276 13.44 4.66 -5.41
N THR A 277 13.66 3.44 -5.91
CA THR A 277 13.76 3.14 -7.35
C THR A 277 12.70 2.13 -7.80
N LEU A 278 12.04 2.45 -8.91
CA LEU A 278 11.11 1.57 -9.61
C LEU A 278 11.64 1.29 -11.00
N TRP A 279 11.55 0.03 -11.43
CA TRP A 279 12.01 -0.43 -12.74
C TRP A 279 11.03 -1.42 -13.37
N GLU A 280 9.75 -1.23 -13.07
CA GLU A 280 8.70 -2.20 -13.35
C GLU A 280 8.32 -2.24 -14.83
N ALA A 281 8.26 -1.09 -15.50
CA ALA A 281 7.88 -1.04 -16.91
C ALA A 281 8.91 -1.75 -17.78
N THR A 282 10.20 -1.53 -17.54
CA THR A 282 11.29 -2.22 -18.24
C THR A 282 11.36 -3.69 -17.84
N HIS A 283 11.30 -4.03 -16.54
CA HIS A 283 11.33 -5.42 -16.09
C HIS A 283 10.22 -6.27 -16.73
N ASN A 284 8.99 -5.76 -16.75
CA ASN A 284 7.85 -6.45 -17.36
C ASN A 284 8.02 -6.64 -18.86
N GLU A 285 8.67 -5.70 -19.55
CA GLU A 285 9.00 -5.83 -20.96
C GLU A 285 10.06 -6.91 -21.20
N LEU A 286 11.11 -6.96 -20.37
CA LEU A 286 12.15 -7.98 -20.47
C LEU A 286 11.63 -9.38 -20.12
N MET A 287 10.67 -9.48 -19.19
CA MET A 287 9.94 -10.73 -18.91
C MET A 287 9.17 -11.22 -20.13
N LYS A 288 8.43 -10.34 -20.83
CA LYS A 288 7.72 -10.70 -22.08
C LYS A 288 8.67 -11.15 -23.19
N GLN A 289 9.86 -10.56 -23.25
CA GLN A 289 10.92 -10.96 -24.18
C GLN A 289 11.68 -12.23 -23.75
N GLY A 290 11.33 -12.83 -22.60
CA GLY A 290 11.99 -14.03 -22.07
C GLY A 290 13.42 -13.81 -21.57
N LYS A 291 13.84 -12.55 -21.39
CA LYS A 291 15.18 -12.16 -20.91
C LYS A 291 15.29 -12.19 -19.38
N ILE A 292 14.16 -12.07 -18.70
CA ILE A 292 14.03 -12.33 -17.26
C ILE A 292 13.08 -13.52 -17.12
N ARG A 293 13.37 -14.41 -16.18
CA ARG A 293 12.52 -15.56 -15.88
C ARG A 293 12.02 -15.44 -14.44
N PRO A 294 10.74 -15.73 -14.17
CA PRO A 294 10.24 -15.76 -12.80
C PRO A 294 10.92 -16.92 -12.06
N GLN A 295 11.12 -16.75 -10.75
CA GLN A 295 11.48 -17.88 -9.90
C GLN A 295 10.26 -18.79 -9.75
N GLY A 296 10.48 -20.09 -9.93
CA GLY A 296 9.48 -21.12 -9.68
C GLY A 296 9.70 -21.78 -8.33
N GLY A 297 8.70 -22.53 -7.86
CA GLY A 297 8.77 -23.32 -6.64
C GLY A 297 7.57 -23.11 -5.73
N ARG A 298 7.63 -23.71 -4.55
CA ARG A 298 6.62 -23.53 -3.51
C ARG A 298 6.76 -22.17 -2.85
N THR A 299 5.65 -21.61 -2.40
CA THR A 299 5.57 -20.27 -1.81
C THR A 299 5.18 -20.32 -0.35
N ALA A 300 5.77 -19.46 0.48
CA ALA A 300 5.32 -19.26 1.86
C ALA A 300 4.04 -18.40 1.96
N SER A 301 3.57 -17.85 0.83
CA SER A 301 2.35 -17.03 0.78
C SER A 301 1.10 -17.89 0.94
N TRP A 302 0.20 -17.43 1.81
CA TRP A 302 -1.15 -18.00 2.01
C TRP A 302 -2.16 -17.57 0.95
N GLN A 303 -1.76 -16.69 0.03
CA GLN A 303 -2.65 -16.03 -0.93
C GLN A 303 -2.32 -16.40 -2.37
N MET A 304 -1.03 -16.48 -2.68
CA MET A 304 -0.52 -16.82 -4.01
C MET A 304 -1.07 -18.15 -4.56
N PRO A 305 -1.26 -19.23 -3.77
CA PRO A 305 -1.89 -20.46 -4.26
C PRO A 305 -3.31 -20.29 -4.78
N PHE A 306 -4.01 -19.22 -4.39
CA PHE A 306 -5.36 -18.88 -4.84
C PHE A 306 -5.37 -17.78 -5.90
N GLY A 307 -4.20 -17.43 -6.45
CA GLY A 307 -4.09 -16.45 -7.52
C GLY A 307 -4.11 -14.98 -7.06
N ALA A 308 -4.13 -14.73 -5.74
CA ALA A 308 -3.99 -13.40 -5.16
C ALA A 308 -2.52 -12.96 -5.17
N THR A 309 -2.05 -12.45 -6.31
CA THR A 309 -0.64 -12.10 -6.57
C THR A 309 -0.35 -10.60 -6.72
N SER A 310 -1.40 -9.79 -6.71
CA SER A 310 -1.35 -8.34 -6.81
C SER A 310 -2.12 -7.76 -5.62
N ALA A 311 -1.63 -6.66 -5.06
CA ALA A 311 -2.34 -5.88 -4.03
C ALA A 311 -3.75 -5.45 -4.49
N ALA A 312 -3.94 -5.32 -5.81
CA ALA A 312 -5.24 -5.05 -6.43
C ALA A 312 -6.30 -6.05 -5.99
N HIS A 313 -5.97 -7.33 -5.80
CA HIS A 313 -6.96 -8.33 -5.43
C HIS A 313 -7.51 -8.11 -4.02
N THR A 314 -6.66 -7.69 -3.08
CA THR A 314 -7.09 -7.41 -1.70
C THR A 314 -7.83 -6.09 -1.63
N LEU A 315 -7.26 -5.04 -2.22
CA LEU A 315 -7.87 -3.70 -2.21
C LEU A 315 -9.22 -3.67 -2.95
N ALA A 316 -9.39 -4.49 -3.99
CA ALA A 316 -10.67 -4.62 -4.67
C ALA A 316 -11.75 -5.24 -3.77
N GLN A 317 -11.37 -6.20 -2.91
CA GLN A 317 -12.27 -6.79 -1.92
C GLN A 317 -12.63 -5.76 -0.84
N ASN A 318 -11.66 -4.96 -0.37
CA ASN A 318 -11.93 -3.86 0.54
C ASN A 318 -12.85 -2.80 -0.08
N ALA A 319 -12.64 -2.46 -1.35
CA ALA A 319 -13.50 -1.54 -2.10
C ALA A 319 -14.93 -2.09 -2.18
N GLN A 320 -15.13 -3.37 -2.52
CA GLN A 320 -16.47 -3.97 -2.51
C GLN A 320 -17.13 -3.89 -1.13
N ARG A 321 -16.37 -4.08 -0.06
CA ARG A 321 -16.91 -3.94 1.31
C ARG A 321 -17.30 -2.51 1.63
N HIS A 322 -16.48 -1.54 1.24
CA HIS A 322 -16.80 -0.13 1.37
C HIS A 322 -18.06 0.23 0.58
N PHE A 323 -18.19 -0.28 -0.64
CA PHE A 323 -19.36 -0.06 -1.51
C PHE A 323 -20.62 -0.61 -0.85
N HIS A 324 -20.55 -1.84 -0.34
CA HIS A 324 -21.67 -2.48 0.35
C HIS A 324 -22.07 -1.74 1.64
N ARG A 325 -21.09 -1.29 2.45
CA ARG A 325 -21.36 -0.68 3.75
C ARG A 325 -21.79 0.79 3.65
N TYR A 326 -21.20 1.56 2.74
CA TYR A 326 -21.34 3.01 2.69
C TYR A 326 -21.96 3.53 1.38
N GLY A 327 -22.21 2.65 0.40
CA GLY A 327 -22.89 3.01 -0.85
C GLY A 327 -22.05 3.80 -1.85
N THR A 328 -20.73 3.89 -1.63
CA THR A 328 -19.77 4.38 -2.65
C THR A 328 -19.80 3.49 -3.89
N THR A 329 -19.38 4.01 -5.03
CA THR A 329 -19.45 3.31 -6.31
C THR A 329 -18.14 3.43 -7.09
N ARG A 330 -18.06 2.75 -8.25
CA ARG A 330 -16.98 2.99 -9.22
C ARG A 330 -16.89 4.46 -9.61
N GLU A 331 -18.02 5.15 -9.77
CA GLU A 331 -18.04 6.59 -10.07
C GLU A 331 -17.37 7.42 -8.97
N THR A 332 -17.57 7.07 -7.69
CA THR A 332 -16.87 7.70 -6.56
C THR A 332 -15.35 7.61 -6.73
N LEU A 333 -14.84 6.43 -7.12
CA LEU A 333 -13.41 6.22 -7.38
C LEU A 333 -12.94 6.96 -8.65
N GLY A 334 -13.79 7.07 -9.66
CA GLY A 334 -13.52 7.77 -10.91
C GLY A 334 -13.17 9.24 -10.71
N TRP A 335 -13.81 9.93 -9.77
CA TRP A 335 -13.50 11.35 -9.48
C TRP A 335 -12.05 11.56 -9.06
N ILE A 336 -11.47 10.62 -8.30
CA ILE A 336 -10.05 10.64 -7.96
C ILE A 336 -9.22 10.51 -9.25
N ALA A 337 -9.47 9.49 -10.07
CA ALA A 337 -8.71 9.25 -11.30
C ALA A 337 -8.78 10.44 -12.29
N LEU A 338 -9.95 11.08 -12.41
CA LEU A 338 -10.15 12.26 -13.25
C LEU A 338 -9.35 13.47 -12.72
N ASN A 339 -9.42 13.74 -11.41
CA ASN A 339 -8.65 14.82 -10.79
C ASN A 339 -7.14 14.63 -10.99
N GLN A 340 -6.65 13.40 -10.79
CA GLN A 340 -5.26 13.04 -11.06
C GLN A 340 -4.87 13.32 -12.51
N ARG A 341 -5.75 13.02 -13.46
CA ARG A 341 -5.46 13.29 -14.86
C ARG A 341 -5.43 14.79 -15.17
N ALA A 342 -6.34 15.57 -14.59
CA ALA A 342 -6.37 17.03 -14.74
C ALA A 342 -5.11 17.69 -14.18
N ASN A 343 -4.60 17.23 -13.04
CA ASN A 343 -3.34 17.69 -12.47
C ASN A 343 -2.12 17.26 -13.30
N ALA A 344 -2.11 16.04 -13.85
CA ALA A 344 -1.04 15.56 -14.72
C ALA A 344 -0.92 16.35 -16.04
N GLN A 345 -2.01 16.89 -16.60
CA GLN A 345 -1.99 17.65 -17.86
C GLN A 345 -0.98 18.81 -17.86
N VAL A 346 -0.93 19.54 -16.74
CA VAL A 346 -0.05 20.69 -16.53
C VAL A 346 1.31 20.31 -15.94
N ASN A 347 1.53 19.02 -15.63
CA ASN A 347 2.80 18.52 -15.16
C ASN A 347 3.62 17.90 -16.31
N PRO A 348 4.73 18.54 -16.77
CA PRO A 348 5.52 18.02 -17.87
C PRO A 348 6.22 16.68 -17.57
N THR A 349 6.39 16.31 -16.29
CA THR A 349 7.02 15.04 -15.90
C THR A 349 6.05 13.87 -15.80
N ALA A 350 4.74 14.12 -15.92
CA ALA A 350 3.74 13.06 -15.83
C ALA A 350 3.70 12.17 -17.08
N ILE A 351 3.62 10.86 -16.85
CA ILE A 351 3.61 9.86 -17.93
C ILE A 351 2.31 9.92 -18.74
N TYR A 352 1.17 10.06 -18.07
CA TYR A 352 -0.11 10.13 -18.73
C TYR A 352 -0.76 11.50 -18.54
N ARG A 353 -0.94 12.20 -19.66
CA ARG A 353 -1.41 13.58 -19.69
C ARG A 353 -2.66 13.78 -20.53
N ASP A 354 -3.02 12.80 -21.36
CA ASP A 354 -4.22 12.90 -22.20
C ASP A 354 -5.48 13.00 -21.32
N PRO A 355 -6.40 13.94 -21.60
CA PRO A 355 -7.67 14.08 -20.87
C PRO A 355 -8.45 12.77 -20.78
N MET A 356 -9.20 12.63 -19.70
CA MET A 356 -10.01 11.44 -19.42
C MET A 356 -11.38 11.89 -18.89
N SER A 357 -12.45 11.39 -19.50
CA SER A 357 -13.82 11.57 -19.03
C SER A 357 -14.24 10.45 -18.07
N MET A 358 -15.37 10.62 -17.39
CA MET A 358 -15.95 9.57 -16.54
C MET A 358 -16.36 8.35 -17.39
N ASP A 359 -16.84 8.57 -18.62
CA ASP A 359 -17.18 7.49 -19.55
C ASP A 359 -15.93 6.69 -19.96
N ASP A 360 -14.80 7.36 -20.22
CA ASP A 360 -13.51 6.70 -20.48
C ASP A 360 -13.08 5.84 -19.28
N TYR A 361 -13.26 6.37 -18.07
CA TYR A 361 -12.94 5.67 -16.83
C TYR A 361 -13.83 4.43 -16.61
N LEU A 362 -15.16 4.58 -16.70
CA LEU A 362 -16.11 3.51 -16.41
C LEU A 362 -16.07 2.39 -17.46
N SER A 363 -15.81 2.73 -18.73
CA SER A 363 -15.69 1.80 -19.86
C SER A 363 -14.31 1.14 -19.99
N ALA A 364 -13.32 1.57 -19.20
CA ALA A 364 -11.99 1.01 -19.22
C ALA A 364 -12.00 -0.50 -18.91
N ARG A 365 -11.10 -1.24 -19.58
CA ARG A 365 -11.01 -2.70 -19.42
C ARG A 365 -10.87 -3.10 -17.94
N PRO A 366 -11.61 -4.11 -17.47
CA PRO A 366 -11.44 -4.64 -16.11
C PRO A 366 -10.02 -5.18 -15.87
N ILE A 367 -9.52 -4.97 -14.65
CA ILE A 367 -8.29 -5.59 -14.15
C ILE A 367 -8.66 -6.66 -13.14
N THR A 368 -9.34 -6.24 -12.07
CA THR A 368 -9.90 -7.10 -11.04
C THR A 368 -11.09 -6.37 -10.42
N THR A 369 -12.31 -6.92 -10.47
CA THR A 369 -13.50 -6.14 -10.12
C THR A 369 -13.50 -5.68 -8.65
N PRO A 370 -13.80 -4.40 -8.34
CA PRO A 370 -14.43 -3.39 -9.21
C PRO A 370 -13.44 -2.52 -10.01
N PHE A 371 -12.14 -2.77 -9.91
CA PHE A 371 -11.10 -1.96 -10.53
C PHE A 371 -10.97 -2.20 -12.04
N GLY A 372 -11.09 -1.10 -12.79
CA GLY A 372 -10.69 -0.98 -14.18
C GLY A 372 -9.22 -0.60 -14.32
N LEU A 373 -8.79 -0.39 -15.57
CA LEU A 373 -7.41 -0.01 -15.88
C LEU A 373 -6.98 1.28 -15.17
N TYR A 374 -7.86 2.29 -15.14
CA TYR A 374 -7.56 3.61 -14.59
C TYR A 374 -7.75 3.72 -13.07
N ASP A 375 -8.17 2.63 -12.42
CA ASP A 375 -8.05 2.48 -10.98
C ASP A 375 -6.66 2.06 -10.53
N CYS A 376 -5.80 1.62 -11.46
CA CYS A 376 -4.46 1.16 -11.18
C CYS A 376 -3.46 2.23 -11.59
N ASP A 377 -2.46 2.47 -10.75
CA ASP A 377 -1.36 3.37 -11.08
C ASP A 377 -0.55 2.94 -12.33
N VAL A 378 0.32 3.85 -12.77
CA VAL A 378 1.10 3.67 -13.99
C VAL A 378 2.40 2.93 -13.68
N PRO A 379 2.61 1.69 -14.18
CA PRO A 379 3.91 1.04 -14.05
C PRO A 379 4.94 1.84 -14.82
N CYS A 380 6.00 2.26 -14.12
CA CYS A 380 7.04 3.13 -14.63
C CYS A 380 8.45 2.68 -14.22
N ASP A 381 9.43 3.34 -14.80
CA ASP A 381 10.83 3.31 -14.41
C ASP A 381 11.22 4.73 -13.94
N GLY A 382 11.87 4.83 -12.79
CA GLY A 382 12.31 6.11 -12.23
C GLY A 382 12.77 5.97 -10.78
N ALA A 383 13.44 7.00 -10.27
CA ALA A 383 13.85 7.10 -8.88
C ALA A 383 13.52 8.49 -8.32
N VAL A 384 13.22 8.53 -7.03
CA VAL A 384 13.04 9.76 -6.26
C VAL A 384 13.97 9.71 -5.05
N ALA A 385 14.61 10.83 -4.74
CA ALA A 385 15.48 11.00 -3.58
C ALA A 385 15.09 12.22 -2.75
N VAL A 386 15.31 12.12 -1.44
CA VAL A 386 15.01 13.14 -0.43
C VAL A 386 16.16 13.20 0.55
N ILE A 387 16.64 14.39 0.90
CA ILE A 387 17.64 14.59 1.94
C ILE A 387 16.97 15.07 3.22
N VAL A 388 17.20 14.32 4.29
CA VAL A 388 16.86 14.72 5.66
C VAL A 388 18.11 15.24 6.34
N SER A 389 18.06 16.46 6.83
CA SER A 389 19.19 17.13 7.49
C SER A 389 18.86 17.54 8.92
N ALA A 390 19.89 17.68 9.74
CA ALA A 390 19.77 18.33 11.05
C ALA A 390 19.26 19.76 10.88
N VAL A 391 18.31 20.18 11.73
CA VAL A 391 17.67 21.50 11.62
C VAL A 391 18.66 22.66 11.71
N ASP A 392 19.74 22.50 12.49
CA ASP A 392 20.77 23.51 12.65
C ASP A 392 21.60 23.70 11.37
N ALA A 393 21.83 22.63 10.61
CA ALA A 393 22.47 22.63 9.30
C ALA A 393 21.57 23.23 8.22
N ALA A 394 20.27 22.91 8.30
CA ALA A 394 19.30 23.17 7.27
C ALA A 394 19.12 24.66 6.93
N ARG A 395 19.45 25.56 7.88
CA ARG A 395 19.35 27.02 7.71
C ARG A 395 20.39 27.61 6.77
N ASP A 396 21.54 26.93 6.64
CA ASP A 396 22.67 27.41 5.85
C ASP A 396 22.73 26.76 4.45
N LEU A 397 21.75 25.91 4.12
CA LEU A 397 21.67 25.19 2.84
C LEU A 397 20.99 26.03 1.74
N ALA A 398 21.10 25.57 0.50
CA ALA A 398 20.76 26.37 -0.68
C ALA A 398 19.28 26.77 -0.78
N LYS A 399 18.37 25.97 -0.22
CA LYS A 399 16.92 26.16 -0.33
C LYS A 399 16.24 26.24 1.03
N PRO A 400 15.06 26.90 1.12
CA PRO A 400 14.26 26.90 2.33
C PRO A 400 13.99 25.47 2.82
N PRO A 401 14.27 25.18 4.10
CA PRO A 401 14.02 23.87 4.67
C PRO A 401 12.52 23.65 4.88
N ILE A 402 12.06 22.43 4.61
CA ILE A 402 10.70 22.01 4.94
C ILE A 402 10.72 21.23 6.24
N ARG A 403 9.95 21.69 7.22
CA ARG A 403 9.86 21.06 8.55
C ARG A 403 8.88 19.90 8.49
N VAL A 404 9.10 18.92 9.35
CA VAL A 404 8.13 17.85 9.59
C VAL A 404 7.39 18.19 10.87
N GLU A 405 6.07 18.34 10.80
CA GLU A 405 5.23 18.66 11.95
C GLU A 405 4.94 17.40 12.78
N ALA A 406 4.59 16.30 12.11
CA ALA A 406 4.29 15.04 12.76
C ALA A 406 4.40 13.88 11.76
N VAL A 407 4.60 12.66 12.28
CA VAL A 407 4.49 11.42 11.50
C VAL A 407 3.54 10.41 12.14
N GLY A 408 2.82 9.67 11.29
CA GLY A 408 1.91 8.59 11.64
C GLY A 408 2.53 7.23 11.35
N THR A 409 2.77 6.41 12.38
CA THR A 409 3.54 5.16 12.25
C THR A 409 3.01 4.00 13.10
N GLN A 410 2.01 4.23 13.96
CA GLN A 410 1.56 3.21 14.91
C GLN A 410 0.74 2.12 14.21
N ILE A 411 1.21 0.88 14.35
CA ILE A 411 0.45 -0.32 14.03
C ILE A 411 -0.57 -0.58 15.15
N ILE A 412 -1.85 -0.60 14.78
CA ILE A 412 -2.97 -0.87 15.70
C ILE A 412 -3.67 -2.18 15.32
N GLU A 413 -3.83 -2.41 14.03
CA GLU A 413 -4.44 -3.63 13.48
C GLU A 413 -3.37 -4.60 12.93
N ARG A 414 -3.81 -5.79 12.48
CA ARG A 414 -2.93 -6.84 11.98
C ARG A 414 -2.13 -6.37 10.78
N ILE A 415 -0.85 -6.75 10.72
CA ILE A 415 -0.02 -6.60 9.51
C ILE A 415 -0.25 -7.82 8.61
N ASP A 416 -1.50 -8.02 8.19
CA ASP A 416 -1.93 -9.16 7.39
C ASP A 416 -2.91 -8.69 6.30
N TRP A 417 -2.74 -9.18 5.09
CA TRP A 417 -3.57 -8.75 3.95
C TRP A 417 -5.02 -9.24 4.04
N ASP A 418 -5.27 -10.44 4.54
CA ASP A 418 -6.61 -11.03 4.62
C ASP A 418 -7.19 -11.07 6.04
N GLN A 419 -6.38 -10.75 7.06
CA GLN A 419 -6.81 -10.74 8.46
C GLN A 419 -6.95 -9.32 9.07
N SER A 420 -6.61 -8.25 8.35
CA SER A 420 -6.77 -6.86 8.79
C SER A 420 -8.18 -6.30 8.53
N THR A 421 -8.39 -4.98 8.63
CA THR A 421 -9.64 -4.31 8.24
C THR A 421 -10.19 -4.75 6.89
N LEU A 422 -11.51 -4.85 6.84
CA LEU A 422 -12.31 -5.23 5.68
C LEU A 422 -12.78 -4.03 4.88
N THR A 423 -12.97 -2.87 5.52
CA THR A 423 -13.69 -1.76 4.91
C THR A 423 -12.80 -0.69 4.32
N HIS A 424 -11.51 -0.66 4.68
CA HIS A 424 -10.55 0.34 4.23
C HIS A 424 -9.26 -0.35 3.75
N GLU A 425 -8.34 0.41 3.18
CA GLU A 425 -6.96 -0.03 3.07
C GLU A 425 -6.40 -0.38 4.46
N PRO A 426 -5.74 -1.55 4.63
CA PRO A 426 -5.01 -1.86 5.85
C PRO A 426 -3.92 -0.84 6.18
N GLN A 427 -3.77 -0.53 7.47
CA GLN A 427 -2.72 0.32 8.01
C GLN A 427 -2.83 1.80 7.60
N VAL A 428 -4.03 2.35 7.37
CA VAL A 428 -4.19 3.82 7.18
C VAL A 428 -4.80 4.52 8.40
N LEU A 429 -5.72 3.85 9.09
CA LEU A 429 -6.47 4.42 10.22
C LEU A 429 -5.60 4.65 11.46
N GLY A 430 -4.77 3.67 11.82
CA GLY A 430 -3.87 3.78 12.98
C GLY A 430 -2.78 4.83 12.79
N GLN A 431 -2.21 4.88 11.59
CA GLN A 431 -1.20 5.83 11.18
C GLN A 431 -1.76 7.26 11.19
N SER A 432 -2.96 7.46 10.63
CA SER A 432 -3.64 8.75 10.64
C SER A 432 -3.98 9.21 12.07
N ALA A 433 -4.53 8.32 12.90
CA ALA A 433 -4.83 8.64 14.29
C ALA A 433 -3.57 8.96 15.10
N HIS A 434 -2.47 8.23 14.87
CA HIS A 434 -1.18 8.52 15.48
C HIS A 434 -0.62 9.87 15.06
N LEU A 435 -0.68 10.22 13.77
CA LEU A 435 -0.26 11.52 13.26
C LEU A 435 -0.97 12.66 14.00
N TRP A 436 -2.30 12.61 14.08
CA TRP A 436 -3.10 13.67 14.72
C TRP A 436 -2.90 13.77 16.23
N SER A 437 -2.49 12.68 16.89
CA SER A 437 -2.14 12.70 18.32
C SER A 437 -0.86 13.49 18.62
N ARG A 438 -0.05 13.81 17.59
CA ARG A 438 1.29 14.40 17.74
C ARG A 438 1.39 15.86 17.35
N THR A 439 0.28 16.47 16.95
CA THR A 439 0.24 17.86 16.50
C THR A 439 -1.04 18.55 16.97
N PRO A 440 -1.02 19.87 17.21
CA PRO A 440 -2.25 20.65 17.36
C PRO A 440 -2.98 20.88 16.03
N LEU A 441 -2.32 20.69 14.88
CA LEU A 441 -2.96 20.86 13.56
C LEU A 441 -4.06 19.83 13.32
N ARG A 442 -5.03 20.20 12.52
CA ARG A 442 -6.22 19.41 12.18
C ARG A 442 -6.41 19.35 10.67
N PRO A 443 -7.33 18.51 10.15
CA PRO A 443 -7.53 18.36 8.71
C PRO A 443 -7.79 19.69 7.99
N ALA A 444 -8.48 20.63 8.64
CA ALA A 444 -8.76 21.95 8.09
C ALA A 444 -7.53 22.87 7.99
N ASP A 445 -6.40 22.53 8.61
CA ASP A 445 -5.14 23.28 8.53
C ASP A 445 -4.26 22.80 7.35
N VAL A 446 -4.67 21.77 6.61
CA VAL A 446 -3.91 21.23 5.47
C VAL A 446 -4.26 21.98 4.20
N ASP A 447 -3.27 22.57 3.54
CA ASP A 447 -3.45 23.35 2.32
C ASP A 447 -3.35 22.49 1.04
N VAL A 448 -2.58 21.40 1.09
CA VAL A 448 -2.39 20.48 -0.04
C VAL A 448 -2.18 19.04 0.47
N ALA A 449 -2.82 18.08 -0.18
CA ALA A 449 -2.77 16.68 0.20
C ALA A 449 -2.16 15.82 -0.90
N GLU A 450 -1.02 15.21 -0.63
CA GLU A 450 -0.34 14.28 -1.51
C GLU A 450 -0.57 12.85 -0.99
N LEU A 451 -1.72 12.26 -1.37
CA LEU A 451 -2.22 11.00 -0.82
C LEU A 451 -1.91 9.80 -1.72
N TYR A 452 -1.53 8.68 -1.10
CA TYR A 452 -1.16 7.48 -1.83
C TYR A 452 -2.33 6.92 -2.62
N ASP A 453 -2.12 6.82 -3.93
CA ASP A 453 -3.12 6.45 -4.93
C ASP A 453 -2.60 5.34 -5.86
N GLY A 454 -1.86 4.36 -5.31
CA GLY A 454 -1.48 3.17 -6.08
C GLY A 454 -2.69 2.48 -6.73
N PHE A 455 -3.82 2.55 -6.01
CA PHE A 455 -5.15 2.41 -6.54
C PHE A 455 -6.05 3.56 -6.07
N THR A 456 -7.09 3.88 -6.83
CA THR A 456 -8.09 4.91 -6.45
C THR A 456 -8.65 4.70 -5.03
N PHE A 457 -8.87 3.45 -4.63
CA PHE A 457 -9.36 3.10 -3.30
C PHE A 457 -8.37 3.38 -2.15
N ASN A 458 -7.06 3.34 -2.41
CA ASN A 458 -6.06 3.77 -1.41
C ASN A 458 -6.27 5.24 -1.04
N CYS A 459 -6.41 6.07 -2.07
CA CYS A 459 -6.59 7.51 -1.90
C CYS A 459 -7.91 7.81 -1.17
N LEU A 460 -9.00 7.12 -1.53
CA LEU A 460 -10.26 7.22 -0.79
C LEU A 460 -10.08 6.86 0.69
N SER A 461 -9.39 5.75 0.98
CA SER A 461 -9.15 5.31 2.37
C SER A 461 -8.34 6.34 3.16
N TRP A 462 -7.34 6.98 2.54
CA TRP A 462 -6.57 8.06 3.16
C TRP A 462 -7.40 9.32 3.41
N ILE A 463 -8.30 9.68 2.49
CA ILE A 463 -9.19 10.85 2.65
C ILE A 463 -10.06 10.70 3.90
N GLU A 464 -10.68 9.53 4.08
CA GLU A 464 -11.50 9.25 5.26
C GLU A 464 -10.65 9.08 6.53
N ALA A 465 -9.54 8.34 6.45
CA ALA A 465 -8.70 8.06 7.62
C ALA A 465 -8.03 9.30 8.22
N LEU A 466 -7.64 10.26 7.36
CA LEU A 466 -7.10 11.54 7.80
C LEU A 466 -8.19 12.51 8.26
N GLY A 467 -9.48 12.20 8.06
CA GLY A 467 -10.59 13.01 8.52
C GLY A 467 -10.88 14.23 7.65
N PHE A 468 -10.53 14.19 6.36
CA PHE A 468 -10.94 15.24 5.41
C PHE A 468 -12.44 15.16 5.09
N CYS A 469 -13.02 13.98 5.23
CA CYS A 469 -14.45 13.75 5.43
C CYS A 469 -14.66 12.69 6.53
N GLY A 470 -15.90 12.48 6.97
CA GLY A 470 -16.22 11.40 7.90
C GLY A 470 -16.07 10.01 7.27
N ILE A 471 -15.93 8.99 8.11
CA ILE A 471 -15.94 7.58 7.68
C ILE A 471 -17.25 7.28 6.95
N GLY A 472 -17.15 6.76 5.72
CA GLY A 472 -18.27 6.47 4.84
C GLY A 472 -18.86 7.68 4.10
N GLU A 473 -18.31 8.88 4.28
CA GLU A 473 -18.81 10.10 3.64
C GLU A 473 -18.10 10.41 2.31
N ALA A 474 -17.11 9.60 1.88
CA ALA A 474 -16.36 9.84 0.65
C ALA A 474 -17.24 9.95 -0.61
N LYS A 475 -18.40 9.28 -0.65
CA LYS A 475 -19.34 9.38 -1.78
C LYS A 475 -19.76 10.83 -2.03
N SER A 476 -20.20 11.51 -0.98
CA SER A 476 -20.65 12.90 -1.06
C SER A 476 -19.48 13.88 -1.15
N PHE A 477 -18.38 13.59 -0.47
CA PHE A 477 -17.20 14.45 -0.50
C PHE A 477 -16.53 14.49 -1.88
N LEU A 478 -16.49 13.36 -2.59
CA LEU A 478 -15.86 13.25 -3.91
C LEU A 478 -16.79 13.58 -5.08
N ASP A 479 -18.07 13.83 -4.84
CA ASP A 479 -19.06 14.04 -5.90
C ASP A 479 -18.68 15.22 -6.81
N GLY A 480 -18.66 14.99 -8.12
CA GLY A 480 -18.20 15.96 -9.10
C GLY A 480 -16.69 16.28 -9.09
N GLY A 481 -15.92 15.71 -8.15
CA GLY A 481 -14.47 15.94 -8.02
C GLY A 481 -14.07 17.37 -7.60
N THR A 482 -15.02 18.23 -7.24
CA THR A 482 -14.76 19.66 -6.97
C THR A 482 -13.99 19.90 -5.69
N ASN A 483 -14.28 19.13 -4.63
CA ASN A 483 -13.58 19.29 -3.35
C ASN A 483 -12.10 18.95 -3.43
N ILE A 484 -11.73 18.00 -4.30
CA ILE A 484 -10.35 17.53 -4.47
C ILE A 484 -9.60 18.21 -5.62
N ALA A 485 -10.28 19.09 -6.36
CA ALA A 485 -9.68 19.88 -7.42
C ALA A 485 -8.55 20.77 -6.87
N ARG A 486 -7.65 21.21 -7.74
CA ARG A 486 -6.50 22.06 -7.34
C ARG A 486 -6.91 23.38 -6.68
N ASP A 487 -8.10 23.88 -6.99
CA ASP A 487 -8.75 25.06 -6.40
C ASP A 487 -9.91 24.69 -5.45
N GLY A 488 -10.05 23.41 -5.12
CA GLY A 488 -11.02 22.88 -4.17
C GLY A 488 -10.61 23.09 -2.71
N VAL A 489 -11.41 22.54 -1.80
CA VAL A 489 -11.16 22.62 -0.34
C VAL A 489 -10.02 21.71 0.12
N LEU A 490 -9.66 20.71 -0.68
CA LEU A 490 -8.55 19.79 -0.45
C LEU A 490 -7.79 19.56 -1.77
N PRO A 491 -6.93 20.49 -2.20
CA PRO A 491 -6.09 20.29 -3.37
C PRO A 491 -5.32 18.96 -3.27
N LEU A 492 -5.69 18.01 -4.12
CA LEU A 492 -5.25 16.62 -4.00
C LEU A 492 -4.27 16.26 -5.12
N ASN A 493 -3.10 15.77 -4.73
CA ASN A 493 -2.11 15.15 -5.60
C ASN A 493 -1.77 16.01 -6.83
N THR A 494 -1.23 17.21 -6.59
CA THR A 494 -1.13 18.29 -7.58
C THR A 494 -0.21 17.97 -8.76
N HIS A 495 0.68 17.00 -8.60
CA HIS A 495 1.55 16.46 -9.66
C HIS A 495 0.86 15.40 -10.54
N GLY A 496 -0.38 15.00 -10.21
CA GLY A 496 -1.18 14.00 -10.91
C GLY A 496 -1.15 12.59 -10.30
N GLY A 497 -0.52 12.42 -9.13
CA GLY A 497 -0.49 11.17 -8.38
C GLY A 497 0.11 9.98 -9.13
N GLN A 498 0.15 8.82 -8.49
CA GLN A 498 0.65 7.59 -9.11
C GLN A 498 -0.26 7.11 -10.26
N LEU A 499 -1.54 7.47 -10.24
CA LEU A 499 -2.51 7.17 -11.32
C LEU A 499 -2.16 7.81 -12.67
N SER A 500 -1.40 8.92 -12.69
CA SER A 500 -1.03 9.61 -13.95
C SER A 500 0.44 10.04 -14.05
N HIS A 501 1.06 10.46 -12.95
CA HIS A 501 2.49 10.84 -12.93
C HIS A 501 3.39 9.61 -13.12
N GLY A 502 3.11 8.53 -12.36
CA GLY A 502 3.93 7.32 -12.33
C GLY A 502 3.98 6.71 -10.94
N ARG A 503 3.95 5.37 -10.85
CA ARG A 503 4.14 4.63 -9.59
C ARG A 503 5.53 4.93 -9.01
N THR A 504 5.60 5.82 -8.02
CA THR A 504 6.85 6.16 -7.31
C THR A 504 6.82 5.67 -5.86
N HIS A 505 5.85 4.84 -5.50
CA HIS A 505 5.70 4.28 -4.16
C HIS A 505 5.60 5.38 -3.09
N GLY A 506 4.91 6.48 -3.39
CA GLY A 506 4.70 7.59 -2.44
C GLY A 506 5.88 8.54 -2.26
N MET A 507 7.07 8.23 -2.77
CA MET A 507 8.20 9.18 -2.69
C MET A 507 7.99 10.40 -3.60
N GLY A 508 7.31 10.24 -4.73
CA GLY A 508 6.89 11.37 -5.57
C GLY A 508 5.89 12.29 -4.86
N LEU A 509 5.09 11.77 -3.92
CA LEU A 509 4.15 12.55 -3.10
C LEU A 509 4.91 13.47 -2.14
N ILE A 510 5.97 12.95 -1.50
CA ILE A 510 6.86 13.75 -0.65
C ILE A 510 7.57 14.82 -1.48
N HIS A 511 8.08 14.47 -2.66
CA HIS A 511 8.72 15.41 -3.58
C HIS A 511 7.76 16.55 -3.97
N GLU A 512 6.52 16.22 -4.37
CA GLU A 512 5.54 17.25 -4.75
C GLU A 512 5.11 18.10 -3.55
N ALA A 513 4.90 17.51 -2.37
CA ALA A 513 4.59 18.26 -1.15
C ALA A 513 5.68 19.30 -0.83
N VAL A 514 6.96 18.92 -0.92
CA VAL A 514 8.08 19.87 -0.75
C VAL A 514 8.09 20.93 -1.85
N THR A 515 7.81 20.54 -3.10
CA THR A 515 7.75 21.46 -4.25
C THR A 515 6.65 22.51 -4.06
N GLN A 516 5.46 22.09 -3.62
CA GLN A 516 4.31 22.97 -3.32
C GLN A 516 4.63 23.93 -2.18
N LEU A 517 5.17 23.42 -1.06
CA LEU A 517 5.52 24.24 0.11
C LEU A 517 6.66 25.23 -0.17
N ARG A 518 7.53 24.95 -1.14
CA ARG A 518 8.57 25.88 -1.60
C ARG A 518 8.08 26.91 -2.63
N GLY A 519 6.86 26.77 -3.15
CA GLY A 519 6.36 27.66 -4.21
C GLY A 519 6.97 27.36 -5.59
N GLU A 520 7.48 26.14 -5.80
CA GLU A 520 8.27 25.76 -6.99
C GLU A 520 7.45 24.94 -8.01
N ALA A 521 6.14 24.78 -7.82
CA ALA A 521 5.32 23.86 -8.60
C ALA A 521 4.83 24.41 -9.95
N GLY A 522 5.18 25.65 -10.33
CA GLY A 522 4.80 26.22 -11.62
C GLY A 522 3.28 26.31 -11.82
N GLU A 523 2.76 25.85 -12.95
CA GLU A 523 1.32 25.95 -13.29
C GLU A 523 0.38 25.15 -12.36
N ARG A 524 0.93 24.17 -11.63
CA ARG A 524 0.18 23.35 -10.66
C ARG A 524 0.30 23.85 -9.22
N GLN A 525 0.88 25.04 -8.99
CA GLN A 525 1.07 25.61 -7.67
C GLN A 525 -0.26 25.92 -6.97
N VAL A 526 -0.43 25.42 -5.75
CA VAL A 526 -1.48 25.83 -4.82
C VAL A 526 -1.02 27.13 -4.15
N ALA A 527 -1.85 28.17 -4.24
CA ALA A 527 -1.50 29.50 -3.77
C ALA A 527 -1.37 29.53 -2.24
N GLY A 528 -0.20 29.95 -1.75
CA GLY A 528 0.02 30.17 -0.31
C GLY A 528 0.03 28.90 0.54
N ALA A 529 0.31 27.72 -0.04
CA ALA A 529 0.41 26.47 0.70
C ALA A 529 1.52 26.53 1.77
N ARG A 530 1.17 26.16 3.01
CA ARG A 530 2.07 26.18 4.18
C ARG A 530 2.09 24.86 4.94
N VAL A 531 1.04 24.06 4.81
CA VAL A 531 0.93 22.72 5.40
C VAL A 531 0.56 21.74 4.31
N ALA A 532 1.37 20.69 4.16
CA ALA A 532 1.11 19.58 3.25
C ALA A 532 1.03 18.28 4.03
N VAL A 533 0.12 17.39 3.66
CA VAL A 533 0.18 15.99 4.10
C VAL A 533 0.73 15.14 2.96
N ALA A 534 1.67 14.25 3.27
CA ALA A 534 2.15 13.24 2.32
C ALA A 534 1.99 11.86 2.95
N SER A 535 1.26 10.98 2.27
CA SER A 535 1.13 9.58 2.69
C SER A 535 1.93 8.66 1.79
N SER A 536 2.28 7.50 2.31
CA SER A 536 2.91 6.44 1.54
C SER A 536 2.37 5.10 2.02
N GLY A 537 2.15 4.20 1.06
CA GLY A 537 1.66 2.86 1.36
C GLY A 537 0.45 2.51 0.52
N GLY A 538 0.57 1.33 -0.09
CA GLY A 538 -0.49 0.53 -0.72
C GLY A 538 -0.23 -0.94 -0.39
N LEU A 539 0.48 -1.18 0.73
CA LEU A 539 0.98 -2.43 1.28
C LEU A 539 1.06 -2.32 2.81
N THR A 540 1.33 -3.45 3.48
CA THR A 540 1.46 -3.52 4.94
C THR A 540 2.94 -3.45 5.34
N PRO A 541 3.39 -2.44 6.14
CA PRO A 541 2.66 -1.29 6.67
C PRO A 541 2.78 0.00 5.83
N SER A 542 1.92 0.98 6.14
CA SER A 542 1.92 2.33 5.54
C SER A 542 2.53 3.38 6.50
N GLY A 543 2.69 4.63 6.03
CA GLY A 543 3.10 5.77 6.85
C GLY A 543 2.64 7.10 6.27
N VAL A 544 2.50 8.12 7.12
CA VAL A 544 2.06 9.47 6.74
C VAL A 544 2.87 10.53 7.48
N MET A 545 3.08 11.69 6.85
CA MET A 545 3.76 12.84 7.45
C MET A 545 3.05 14.14 7.13
N LEU A 546 3.02 15.05 8.11
CA LEU A 546 2.68 16.45 7.92
C LEU A 546 3.96 17.24 7.74
N LEU A 547 4.03 17.99 6.64
CA LEU A 547 5.12 18.87 6.29
C LEU A 547 4.64 20.31 6.40
N ARG A 548 5.52 21.21 6.81
CA ARG A 548 5.18 22.63 6.90
C ARG A 548 6.35 23.56 6.61
N THR A 549 6.04 24.79 6.23
CA THR A 549 7.00 25.90 6.22
C THR A 549 7.20 26.46 7.63
N ASP A 550 8.36 27.07 7.91
CA ASP A 550 8.68 27.62 9.25
C ASP A 550 7.82 28.84 9.59
N SER A 551 7.50 29.68 8.61
CA SER A 551 6.44 30.69 8.66
C SER A 551 6.36 31.47 7.35
#